data_AF-A0A8S9C239-F1
#
_entry.id   AF-A0A8S9C239-F1
#
_cell.length_a   1.000
_cell.length_b   1.000
_cell.length_c   1.000
_cell.angle_alpha   90.00
_cell.angle_beta   90.00
_cell.angle_gamma   90.00
#
_symmetry.space_group_name_H-M   'P 1'
#
loop_
_entity.id
_entity.type
_entity.pdbx_description
1 polymer ?
#
loop_
_entity_poly.entity_id
_entity_poly.type
_entity_poly.pdbx_seq_one_letter_code
_entity_poly.pdbx_strand_id
1 'polypeptide(L)'
;MSHPQSQTSSLAALYNTSIRYGLPEPELTRVLNSDPFIPIPVALNLRTISSPSLPPNRIFRSGALSHLPLTALAPLKDTYKITTIFDLRSAREREKSPSPEIPGIETVWIPSTVDVDARFLGAGAAATLVDEKIQPEKPKLAAVRIKPADFVANDGKDGYLKMYGEILDSHRDAYRAVFERLRDGQGGVLFHCTAGKDRTGVLSALILALMDASREAIAEDYALTRIGAEPFRLHLMGVLLQQMGKDSNDDLLKEPGMEALSAIKGSNLLWLLDWMDEKWAPEEGDDPILLPSYPGVEGYLRKELGFDTENIEKIRAQLSAAAN
;
A
#
# COMPACT_ATOMS: atom_id res chain seq x y z
N MET A 1 -30.75 2.77 -17.58
CA MET A 1 -30.10 3.84 -16.80
C MET A 1 -30.13 3.42 -15.33
N SER A 2 -29.09 2.73 -14.85
CA SER A 2 -28.95 2.31 -13.45
C SER A 2 -28.33 3.45 -12.64
N HIS A 3 -28.98 3.85 -11.54
CA HIS A 3 -28.54 4.95 -10.68
C HIS A 3 -27.14 4.69 -10.05
N PRO A 4 -26.25 5.71 -9.97
CA PRO A 4 -24.93 5.59 -9.34
C PRO A 4 -24.98 5.08 -7.89
N GLN A 5 -26.00 5.46 -7.11
CA GLN A 5 -26.19 5.02 -5.71
C GLN A 5 -26.36 3.50 -5.55
N SER A 6 -26.88 2.80 -6.57
CA SER A 6 -27.07 1.34 -6.54
C SER A 6 -25.76 0.57 -6.72
N GLN A 7 -24.75 1.16 -7.37
CA GLN A 7 -23.45 0.52 -7.57
C GLN A 7 -22.55 0.70 -6.35
N THR A 8 -22.54 1.89 -5.74
CA THR A 8 -21.78 2.18 -4.51
C THR A 8 -22.22 1.31 -3.34
N SER A 9 -23.54 1.11 -3.16
CA SER A 9 -24.06 0.21 -2.12
C SER A 9 -23.67 -1.26 -2.34
N SER A 10 -23.50 -1.69 -3.59
CA SER A 10 -23.07 -3.05 -3.93
C SER A 10 -21.57 -3.29 -3.66
N LEU A 11 -20.72 -2.28 -3.89
CA LEU A 11 -19.28 -2.38 -3.60
C LEU A 11 -19.01 -2.38 -2.10
N ALA A 12 -19.70 -1.51 -1.35
CA ALA A 12 -19.59 -1.45 0.10
C ALA A 12 -19.96 -2.77 0.77
N ALA A 13 -20.99 -3.46 0.27
CA ALA A 13 -21.34 -4.79 0.78
C ALA A 13 -20.20 -5.81 0.60
N LEU A 14 -19.51 -5.78 -0.55
CA LEU A 14 -18.40 -6.69 -0.83
C LEU A 14 -17.20 -6.40 0.08
N TYR A 15 -16.70 -5.17 0.11
CA TYR A 15 -15.48 -4.89 0.89
C TYR A 15 -15.72 -4.91 2.42
N ASN A 16 -16.96 -4.79 2.89
CA ASN A 16 -17.30 -4.95 4.31
C ASN A 16 -17.50 -6.43 4.72
N THR A 17 -17.44 -7.37 3.78
CA THR A 17 -17.50 -8.80 4.09
C THR A 17 -16.23 -9.21 4.85
N SER A 18 -16.42 -9.84 6.03
CA SER A 18 -15.31 -10.31 6.86
C SER A 18 -14.33 -11.16 6.06
N ILE A 19 -13.04 -10.99 6.37
CA ILE A 19 -11.94 -11.74 5.76
C ILE A 19 -12.04 -13.26 6.00
N ARG A 20 -12.88 -13.68 6.96
CA ARG A 20 -13.22 -15.10 7.21
C ARG A 20 -13.95 -15.75 6.05
N TYR A 21 -14.74 -14.98 5.31
CA TYR A 21 -15.63 -15.49 4.28
C TYR A 21 -15.15 -15.07 2.89
N GLY A 22 -15.33 -15.96 1.91
CA GLY A 22 -15.08 -15.63 0.51
C GLY A 22 -16.12 -14.66 -0.04
N LEU A 23 -15.74 -13.93 -1.09
CA LEU A 23 -16.69 -13.07 -1.81
C LEU A 23 -17.45 -13.88 -2.87
N PRO A 24 -18.71 -13.55 -3.18
CA PRO A 24 -19.46 -14.18 -4.27
C PRO A 24 -18.77 -14.00 -5.64
N GLU A 25 -18.50 -15.11 -6.34
CA GLU A 25 -17.75 -15.12 -7.61
C GLU A 25 -18.36 -14.28 -8.76
N PRO A 26 -19.68 -14.29 -9.00
CA PRO A 26 -20.27 -13.48 -10.08
C PRO A 26 -20.05 -11.98 -9.86
N GLU A 27 -20.27 -11.50 -8.63
CA GLU A 27 -20.02 -10.11 -8.25
C GLU A 27 -18.53 -9.78 -8.27
N LEU A 28 -17.67 -10.66 -7.74
CA LEU A 28 -16.23 -10.47 -7.72
C LEU A 28 -15.67 -10.32 -9.13
N THR A 29 -16.01 -11.25 -10.03
CA THR A 29 -15.57 -11.23 -11.42
C THR A 29 -16.03 -9.97 -12.13
N ARG A 30 -17.29 -9.57 -11.93
CA ARG A 30 -17.82 -8.33 -12.51
C ARG A 30 -17.01 -7.11 -12.05
N VAL A 31 -16.74 -6.99 -10.75
CA VAL A 31 -16.03 -5.83 -10.18
C VAL A 31 -14.57 -5.78 -10.61
N LEU A 32 -13.86 -6.91 -10.59
CA LEU A 32 -12.45 -6.98 -11.01
C LEU A 32 -12.25 -6.67 -12.50
N ASN A 33 -13.30 -6.74 -13.32
CA ASN A 33 -13.26 -6.38 -14.74
C ASN A 33 -13.84 -4.98 -15.03
N SER A 34 -13.96 -4.13 -14.01
CA SER A 34 -14.49 -2.77 -14.12
C SER A 34 -13.65 -1.78 -13.32
N ASP A 35 -13.76 -0.51 -13.67
CA ASP A 35 -13.08 0.56 -12.94
C ASP A 35 -13.39 0.50 -11.43
N PRO A 36 -12.38 0.73 -10.56
CA PRO A 36 -11.02 1.15 -10.90
C PRO A 36 -10.04 -0.01 -11.18
N PHE A 37 -10.48 -1.27 -11.13
CA PHE A 37 -9.62 -2.43 -11.34
C PHE A 37 -9.20 -2.57 -12.80
N ILE A 38 -7.97 -3.02 -13.01
CA ILE A 38 -7.45 -3.31 -14.33
C ILE A 38 -7.77 -4.79 -14.66
N PRO A 39 -8.43 -5.08 -15.80
CA PRO A 39 -8.86 -6.43 -16.18
C PRO A 39 -7.69 -7.28 -16.71
N ILE A 40 -6.65 -7.46 -15.90
CA ILE A 40 -5.63 -8.49 -16.09
C ILE A 40 -6.04 -9.67 -15.21
N PRO A 41 -6.42 -10.82 -15.80
CA PRO A 41 -6.84 -11.99 -15.04
C PRO A 41 -5.83 -12.38 -13.98
N VAL A 42 -6.32 -12.73 -12.79
CA VAL A 42 -5.53 -13.11 -11.61
C VAL A 42 -4.46 -12.08 -11.18
N ALA A 43 -4.55 -10.82 -11.61
CA ALA A 43 -3.70 -9.78 -11.05
C ALA A 43 -4.06 -9.51 -9.59
N LEU A 44 -3.06 -9.53 -8.72
CA LEU A 44 -3.27 -9.31 -7.30
C LEU A 44 -3.49 -7.81 -7.06
N ASN A 45 -4.72 -7.45 -6.70
CA ASN A 45 -5.09 -6.11 -6.22
C ASN A 45 -4.72 -4.95 -7.18
N LEU A 46 -4.65 -5.22 -8.48
CA LEU A 46 -4.21 -4.26 -9.50
C LEU A 46 -5.34 -3.30 -9.89
N ARG A 47 -5.13 -2.00 -9.67
CA ARG A 47 -6.09 -0.93 -10.00
C ARG A 47 -5.42 0.43 -10.17
N THR A 48 -6.13 1.37 -10.76
CA THR A 48 -5.81 2.81 -10.65
C THR A 48 -6.29 3.35 -9.29
N ILE A 49 -5.60 4.36 -8.76
CA ILE A 49 -6.18 5.26 -7.73
C ILE A 49 -6.64 6.55 -8.42
N SER A 50 -7.72 7.14 -7.94
CA SER A 50 -8.30 8.36 -8.52
C SER A 50 -9.15 9.10 -7.50
N SER A 51 -9.32 10.40 -7.71
CA SER A 51 -10.23 11.30 -6.99
C SER A 51 -10.72 12.38 -7.96
N PRO A 52 -11.68 13.26 -7.59
CA PRO A 52 -12.08 14.37 -8.48
C PRO A 52 -10.90 15.25 -8.95
N SER A 53 -9.85 15.35 -8.15
CA SER A 53 -8.60 16.08 -8.38
C SER A 53 -7.46 15.22 -8.94
N LEU A 54 -7.60 13.90 -8.95
CA LEU A 54 -6.64 12.94 -9.50
C LEU A 54 -7.32 12.11 -10.60
N PRO A 55 -7.17 12.47 -11.88
CA PRO A 55 -7.75 11.70 -12.98
C PRO A 55 -7.26 10.24 -12.96
N PRO A 56 -8.12 9.29 -13.39
CA PRO A 56 -7.74 7.88 -13.46
C PRO A 56 -6.60 7.65 -14.45
N ASN A 57 -5.98 6.48 -14.35
CA ASN A 57 -4.89 6.01 -15.22
C ASN A 57 -3.60 6.84 -15.17
N ARG A 58 -3.37 7.54 -14.06
CA ARG A 58 -2.08 8.18 -13.73
C ARG A 58 -1.27 7.35 -12.76
N ILE A 59 -1.92 6.91 -11.70
CA ILE A 59 -1.29 6.23 -10.57
C ILE A 59 -1.96 4.89 -10.37
N PHE A 60 -1.14 3.86 -10.30
CA PHE A 60 -1.57 2.48 -10.21
C PHE A 60 -0.97 1.83 -8.98
N ARG A 61 -1.73 0.89 -8.43
CA ARG A 61 -1.31 0.09 -7.28
C ARG A 61 -1.60 -1.38 -7.52
N SER A 62 -0.77 -2.24 -6.97
CA SER A 62 -1.00 -3.70 -6.98
C SER A 62 -0.31 -4.40 -5.81
N GLY A 63 -0.57 -5.69 -5.66
CA GLY A 63 0.37 -6.61 -5.01
C GLY A 63 1.45 -7.10 -5.98
N ALA A 64 2.17 -8.14 -5.58
CA ALA A 64 3.27 -8.68 -6.36
C ALA A 64 2.80 -9.14 -7.75
N LEU A 65 3.64 -8.93 -8.76
CA LEU A 65 3.38 -9.29 -10.15
C LEU A 65 4.11 -10.56 -10.59
N SER A 66 4.90 -11.16 -9.70
CA SER A 66 5.83 -12.27 -10.00
C SER A 66 5.14 -13.57 -10.45
N HIS A 67 3.85 -13.73 -10.17
CA HIS A 67 3.07 -14.91 -10.60
C HIS A 67 2.46 -14.74 -11.99
N LEU A 68 2.49 -13.55 -12.58
CA LEU A 68 1.90 -13.28 -13.89
C LEU A 68 2.93 -13.55 -15.00
N PRO A 69 2.52 -14.24 -16.09
CA PRO A 69 3.38 -14.34 -17.26
C PRO A 69 3.56 -12.98 -17.92
N LEU A 70 4.72 -12.72 -18.52
CA LEU A 70 5.02 -11.44 -19.18
C LEU A 70 3.99 -11.04 -20.25
N THR A 71 3.39 -12.02 -20.95
CA THR A 71 2.34 -11.78 -21.94
C THR A 71 1.07 -11.16 -21.33
N ALA A 72 0.75 -11.49 -20.08
CA ALA A 72 -0.39 -10.89 -19.37
C ALA A 72 -0.11 -9.45 -18.91
N LEU A 73 1.16 -9.04 -18.87
CA LEU A 73 1.59 -7.72 -18.38
C LEU A 73 1.76 -6.68 -19.50
N ALA A 74 1.69 -7.08 -20.77
CA ALA A 74 1.76 -6.17 -21.92
C ALA A 74 0.78 -4.96 -21.82
N PRO A 75 -0.49 -5.13 -21.36
CA PRO A 75 -1.42 -4.00 -21.22
C PRO A 75 -0.93 -2.89 -20.28
N LEU A 76 -0.08 -3.19 -19.29
CA LEU A 76 0.45 -2.17 -18.38
C LEU A 76 1.13 -1.03 -19.15
N LYS A 77 1.93 -1.38 -20.16
CA LYS A 77 2.57 -0.43 -21.04
C LYS A 77 1.65 0.01 -22.18
N ASP A 78 1.07 -0.95 -22.90
CA ASP A 78 0.46 -0.67 -24.20
C ASP A 78 -0.87 0.07 -24.05
N THR A 79 -1.63 -0.25 -23.00
CA THR A 79 -2.95 0.33 -22.72
C THR A 79 -2.85 1.42 -21.66
N TYR A 80 -2.24 1.11 -20.51
CA TYR A 80 -2.23 1.99 -19.34
C TYR A 80 -1.03 2.96 -19.29
N LYS A 81 -0.14 2.89 -20.29
CA LYS A 81 1.02 3.78 -20.45
C LYS A 81 1.90 3.84 -19.20
N ILE A 82 1.97 2.76 -18.43
CA ILE A 82 2.86 2.66 -17.27
C ILE A 82 4.29 2.65 -17.79
N THR A 83 5.08 3.60 -17.30
CA THR A 83 6.51 3.74 -17.65
C THR A 83 7.41 3.31 -16.51
N THR A 84 6.89 3.29 -15.27
CA THR A 84 7.68 3.05 -14.07
C THR A 84 6.94 2.15 -13.09
N ILE A 85 7.62 1.15 -12.55
CA ILE A 85 7.16 0.30 -11.44
C ILE A 85 8.08 0.51 -10.24
N PHE A 86 7.51 0.85 -9.09
CA PHE A 86 8.20 0.84 -7.81
C PHE A 86 7.86 -0.42 -7.02
N ASP A 87 8.87 -1.25 -6.76
CA ASP A 87 8.76 -2.41 -5.89
C ASP A 87 9.09 -2.00 -4.45
N LEU A 88 8.08 -2.00 -3.57
CA LEU A 88 8.22 -1.62 -2.15
C LEU A 88 8.53 -2.83 -1.25
N ARG A 89 8.89 -3.97 -1.84
CA ARG A 89 9.21 -5.20 -1.09
C ARG A 89 10.62 -5.17 -0.52
N SER A 90 10.82 -5.93 0.56
CA SER A 90 12.15 -6.16 1.12
C SER A 90 13.03 -6.95 0.15
N ALA A 91 14.34 -6.99 0.45
CA ALA A 91 15.27 -7.83 -0.30
C ALA A 91 14.85 -9.31 -0.29
N ARG A 92 14.47 -9.85 0.88
CA ARG A 92 14.05 -11.26 1.02
C ARG A 92 12.77 -11.58 0.27
N GLU A 93 11.79 -10.68 0.31
CA GLU A 93 10.54 -10.83 -0.45
C GLU A 93 10.84 -10.89 -1.97
N ARG A 94 11.80 -10.09 -2.46
CA ARG A 94 12.24 -10.09 -3.86
C ARG A 94 13.06 -11.32 -4.22
N GLU A 95 13.95 -11.79 -3.34
CA GLU A 95 14.71 -13.02 -3.55
C GLU A 95 13.78 -14.24 -3.64
N LYS A 96 12.78 -14.33 -2.76
CA LYS A 96 11.77 -15.41 -2.77
C LYS A 96 10.87 -15.34 -4.00
N SER A 97 10.57 -14.13 -4.49
CA SER A 97 9.66 -13.92 -5.61
C SER A 97 10.10 -12.72 -6.46
N PRO A 98 11.05 -12.93 -7.40
CA PRO A 98 11.62 -11.86 -8.23
C PRO A 98 10.55 -11.11 -9.04
N SER A 99 10.68 -9.78 -9.13
CA SER A 99 9.81 -8.99 -9.99
C SER A 99 10.04 -9.32 -11.47
N PRO A 100 8.97 -9.39 -12.28
CA PRO A 100 9.12 -9.63 -13.71
C PRO A 100 9.78 -8.44 -14.40
N GLU A 101 10.68 -8.71 -15.35
CA GLU A 101 11.24 -7.69 -16.23
C GLU A 101 10.27 -7.43 -17.39
N ILE A 102 9.61 -6.26 -17.38
CA ILE A 102 8.60 -5.90 -18.40
C ILE A 102 9.24 -4.98 -19.45
N PRO A 103 9.33 -5.38 -20.73
CA PRO A 103 10.02 -4.58 -21.76
C PRO A 103 9.48 -3.16 -21.95
N GLY A 104 10.32 -2.17 -21.65
CA GLY A 104 9.98 -0.75 -21.78
C GLY A 104 9.27 -0.14 -20.58
N ILE A 105 9.25 -0.85 -19.45
CA ILE A 105 8.89 -0.30 -18.13
C ILE A 105 10.13 -0.36 -17.25
N GLU A 106 10.50 0.78 -16.66
CA GLU A 106 11.58 0.85 -15.68
C GLU A 106 11.09 0.28 -14.33
N THR A 107 11.84 -0.66 -13.75
CA THR A 107 11.57 -1.14 -12.39
C THR A 107 12.57 -0.53 -11.41
N VAL A 108 12.06 0.25 -10.46
CA VAL A 108 12.84 0.91 -9.41
C VAL A 108 12.65 0.13 -8.11
N TRP A 109 13.77 -0.21 -7.46
CA TRP A 109 13.77 -0.77 -6.12
C TRP A 109 14.78 -0.01 -5.26
N ILE A 110 14.29 0.55 -4.16
CA ILE A 110 15.11 1.22 -3.15
C ILE A 110 14.91 0.44 -1.86
N PRO A 111 15.98 -0.13 -1.28
CA PRO A 111 15.87 -0.90 -0.05
C PRO A 111 15.37 -0.02 1.10
N SER A 112 14.54 -0.58 1.96
CA SER A 112 14.11 0.09 3.19
C SER A 112 15.32 0.42 4.06
N THR A 113 15.25 1.55 4.78
CA THR A 113 16.31 1.98 5.71
C THR A 113 16.41 1.11 6.96
N VAL A 114 15.45 0.19 7.15
CA VAL A 114 15.47 -0.88 8.17
C VAL A 114 15.08 -2.24 7.57
N ASP A 115 15.52 -3.32 8.24
CA ASP A 115 15.10 -4.67 7.87
C ASP A 115 13.65 -4.93 8.30
N VAL A 116 12.74 -4.76 7.34
CA VAL A 116 11.30 -4.94 7.53
C VAL A 116 10.88 -6.42 7.52
N ASP A 117 11.76 -7.39 7.27
CA ASP A 117 11.37 -8.81 7.30
C ASP A 117 11.18 -9.35 8.73
N ALA A 118 11.60 -8.58 9.74
CA ALA A 118 11.34 -8.88 11.15
C ALA A 118 9.88 -8.64 11.59
N ARG A 119 9.01 -8.10 10.71
CA ARG A 119 7.63 -7.67 11.00
C ARG A 119 6.67 -8.77 11.46
N PHE A 120 6.92 -10.05 11.15
CA PHE A 120 6.04 -11.16 11.54
C PHE A 120 6.79 -12.38 12.10
N LEU A 121 8.04 -12.21 12.53
CA LEU A 121 8.77 -13.30 13.19
C LEU A 121 8.06 -13.62 14.52
N GLY A 122 7.24 -14.68 14.50
CA GLY A 122 6.61 -15.25 15.68
C GLY A 122 7.65 -15.75 16.67
N ALA A 123 7.25 -16.01 17.92
CA ALA A 123 8.16 -16.52 18.96
C ALA A 123 8.86 -17.85 18.59
N GLY A 124 8.32 -18.58 17.60
CA GLY A 124 8.88 -19.82 17.05
C GLY A 124 9.41 -19.71 15.62
N ALA A 125 9.42 -18.51 15.00
CA ALA A 125 10.17 -18.33 13.76
C ALA A 125 11.63 -18.53 14.11
N ALA A 126 12.23 -19.62 13.62
CA ALA A 126 13.67 -19.76 13.67
C ALA A 126 14.22 -18.47 13.08
N ALA A 127 14.83 -17.64 13.93
CA ALA A 127 15.99 -16.93 13.49
C ALA A 127 16.82 -18.02 12.84
N THR A 128 16.83 -18.09 11.52
CA THR A 128 18.02 -18.56 10.84
C THR A 128 19.09 -17.67 11.43
N LEU A 129 19.72 -18.20 12.46
CA LEU A 129 21.01 -17.79 12.97
C LEU A 129 21.85 -17.80 11.71
N VAL A 130 21.92 -16.66 11.04
CA VAL A 130 23.00 -16.37 10.14
C VAL A 130 24.20 -16.61 11.04
N ASP A 131 24.95 -17.66 10.73
CA ASP A 131 26.12 -18.09 11.49
C ASP A 131 26.84 -16.84 11.99
N GLU A 132 26.92 -16.68 13.31
CA GLU A 132 27.37 -15.46 13.98
C GLU A 132 28.89 -15.21 13.80
N LYS A 133 29.47 -15.80 12.76
CA LYS A 133 30.87 -15.74 12.40
C LYS A 133 30.99 -15.08 11.03
N ILE A 134 31.48 -13.83 11.09
CA ILE A 134 32.06 -13.04 10.00
C ILE A 134 31.05 -12.15 9.25
N GLN A 135 30.65 -11.02 9.85
CA GLN A 135 30.64 -9.72 9.17
C GLN A 135 31.01 -8.60 10.17
N PRO A 136 32.00 -7.74 9.88
CA PRO A 136 32.38 -6.66 10.77
C PRO A 136 31.35 -5.53 10.72
N GLU A 137 31.02 -4.99 11.90
CA GLU A 137 30.39 -3.68 12.17
C GLU A 137 29.36 -3.15 11.16
N LYS A 138 28.23 -3.85 10.98
CA LYS A 138 26.99 -3.15 10.60
C LYS A 138 26.35 -2.59 11.87
N PRO A 139 25.98 -1.29 11.93
CA PRO A 139 25.26 -0.75 13.07
C PRO A 139 24.01 -1.59 13.31
N LYS A 140 23.71 -1.93 14.57
CA LYS A 140 22.50 -2.67 14.94
C LYS A 140 21.29 -1.79 14.58
N LEU A 141 20.69 -2.03 13.42
CA LEU A 141 19.44 -1.38 13.06
C LEU A 141 18.37 -1.75 14.09
N ALA A 142 17.65 -0.76 14.61
CA ALA A 142 16.56 -0.97 15.54
C ALA A 142 15.40 -1.69 14.80
N ALA A 143 15.26 -3.00 15.00
CA ALA A 143 14.16 -3.75 14.43
C ALA A 143 12.88 -3.50 15.24
N VAL A 144 11.99 -2.66 14.74
CA VAL A 144 10.63 -2.56 15.30
C VAL A 144 9.85 -3.81 14.90
N ARG A 145 9.70 -4.73 15.86
CA ARG A 145 8.89 -5.94 15.68
C ARG A 145 7.42 -5.59 15.85
N ILE A 146 6.67 -5.74 14.76
CA ILE A 146 5.21 -5.78 14.77
C ILE A 146 4.79 -7.20 15.18
N LYS A 147 3.82 -7.33 16.08
CA LYS A 147 3.34 -8.63 16.56
C LYS A 147 1.81 -8.65 16.51
N PRO A 148 1.17 -9.82 16.34
CA PRO A 148 -0.29 -9.93 16.41
C PRO A 148 -0.88 -9.29 17.68
N ALA A 149 -0.18 -9.42 18.82
CA ALA A 149 -0.57 -8.82 20.09
C ALA A 149 -0.72 -7.27 20.05
N ASP A 150 0.01 -6.57 19.17
CA ASP A 150 -0.13 -5.12 19.00
C ASP A 150 -1.52 -4.74 18.46
N PHE A 151 -2.26 -5.68 17.85
CA PHE A 151 -3.56 -5.46 17.22
C PHE A 151 -4.75 -5.90 18.09
N VAL A 152 -4.52 -6.29 19.35
CA VAL A 152 -5.58 -6.78 20.23
C VAL A 152 -6.45 -5.65 20.79
N ALA A 153 -5.83 -4.51 21.10
CA ALA A 153 -6.52 -3.36 21.68
C ALA A 153 -7.10 -2.43 20.60
N ASN A 154 -8.09 -1.63 20.99
CA ASN A 154 -8.64 -0.51 20.18
C ASN A 154 -8.99 -0.90 18.73
N ASP A 155 -9.57 -2.09 18.54
CA ASP A 155 -9.92 -2.63 17.21
C ASP A 155 -8.72 -2.73 16.24
N GLY A 156 -7.52 -2.88 16.78
CA GLY A 156 -6.26 -2.94 16.05
C GLY A 156 -5.59 -1.59 15.78
N LYS A 157 -6.20 -0.47 16.19
CA LYS A 157 -5.68 0.89 15.93
C LYS A 157 -4.22 1.03 16.34
N ASP A 158 -3.86 0.60 17.54
CA ASP A 158 -2.51 0.76 18.10
C ASP A 158 -1.47 0.02 17.23
N GLY A 159 -1.78 -1.22 16.84
CA GLY A 159 -0.94 -2.01 15.94
C GLY A 159 -0.80 -1.41 14.56
N TYR A 160 -1.87 -0.86 13.99
CA TYR A 160 -1.81 -0.17 12.69
C TYR A 160 -1.00 1.13 12.75
N LEU A 161 -1.18 1.96 13.78
CA LEU A 161 -0.39 3.19 13.93
C LEU A 161 1.10 2.88 14.10
N LYS A 162 1.43 1.89 14.93
CA LYS A 162 2.81 1.40 15.08
C LYS A 162 3.38 0.91 13.75
N MET A 163 2.62 0.08 13.02
CA MET A 163 3.06 -0.49 11.73
C MET A 163 3.20 0.57 10.63
N TYR A 164 2.25 1.49 10.52
CA TYR A 164 2.26 2.53 9.48
C TYR A 164 3.27 3.63 9.76
N GLY A 165 3.48 4.00 11.03
CA GLY A 165 4.60 4.87 11.42
C GLY A 165 5.95 4.27 11.01
N GLU A 166 6.16 2.97 11.29
CA GLU A 166 7.35 2.26 10.85
C GLU A 166 7.49 2.21 9.33
N ILE A 167 6.39 2.01 8.59
CA ILE A 167 6.42 2.07 7.12
C ILE A 167 6.87 3.44 6.61
N LEU A 168 6.35 4.53 7.19
CA LEU A 168 6.77 5.89 6.84
C LEU A 168 8.27 6.09 7.10
N ASP A 169 8.77 5.68 8.26
CA ASP A 169 10.19 5.82 8.60
C ASP A 169 11.11 4.96 7.72
N SER A 170 10.71 3.70 7.49
CA SER A 170 11.53 2.71 6.78
C SER A 170 11.54 2.89 5.26
N HIS A 171 10.51 3.51 4.67
CA HIS A 171 10.36 3.65 3.21
C HIS A 171 10.54 5.10 2.72
N ARG A 172 11.08 6.01 3.55
CA ARG A 172 11.32 7.42 3.17
C ARG A 172 11.95 7.56 1.78
N ASP A 173 13.07 6.89 1.53
CA ASP A 173 13.81 7.01 0.26
C ASP A 173 13.00 6.47 -0.94
N ALA A 174 12.29 5.35 -0.74
CA ALA A 174 11.43 4.78 -1.78
C ALA A 174 10.22 5.69 -2.09
N TYR A 175 9.58 6.25 -1.06
CA TYR A 175 8.45 7.16 -1.22
C TYR A 175 8.89 8.48 -1.84
N ARG A 176 10.05 9.00 -1.43
CA ARG A 176 10.68 10.17 -2.06
C ARG A 176 10.86 9.95 -3.56
N ALA A 177 11.45 8.82 -3.96
CA ALA A 177 11.66 8.53 -5.38
C ALA A 177 10.35 8.40 -6.17
N VAL A 178 9.28 7.90 -5.54
CA VAL A 178 7.93 7.93 -6.15
C VAL A 178 7.51 9.37 -6.39
N PHE A 179 7.51 10.23 -5.37
CA PHE A 179 7.09 11.63 -5.51
C PHE A 179 7.99 12.42 -6.48
N GLU A 180 9.29 12.15 -6.55
CA GLU A 180 10.19 12.70 -7.57
C GLU A 180 9.76 12.27 -8.98
N ARG A 181 9.38 10.99 -9.17
CA ARG A 181 8.81 10.52 -10.44
C ARG A 181 7.49 11.19 -10.77
N LEU A 182 6.63 11.46 -9.79
CA LEU A 182 5.36 12.19 -10.00
C LEU A 182 5.60 13.66 -10.37
N ARG A 183 6.68 14.25 -9.85
CA ARG A 183 7.08 15.63 -10.15
C ARG A 183 7.66 15.78 -11.56
N ASP A 184 8.52 14.85 -11.98
CA ASP A 184 9.40 15.03 -13.15
C ASP A 184 9.09 14.08 -14.31
N GLY A 185 8.37 12.99 -14.06
CA GLY A 185 8.13 11.93 -15.02
C GLY A 185 6.96 12.19 -15.97
N GLN A 186 6.89 11.36 -17.00
CA GLN A 186 5.73 11.24 -17.88
C GLN A 186 5.24 9.78 -17.90
N GLY A 187 3.94 9.61 -18.12
CA GLY A 187 3.29 8.29 -18.14
C GLY A 187 2.80 7.83 -16.76
N GLY A 188 2.31 6.61 -16.72
CA GLY A 188 1.75 6.00 -15.53
C GLY A 188 2.82 5.49 -14.56
N VAL A 189 2.57 5.67 -13.26
CA VAL A 189 3.41 5.10 -12.20
C VAL A 189 2.64 4.01 -11.48
N LEU A 190 3.20 2.80 -11.43
CA LEU A 190 2.69 1.71 -10.63
C LEU A 190 3.59 1.49 -9.41
N PHE A 191 3.01 1.28 -8.24
CA PHE A 191 3.77 0.81 -7.07
C PHE A 191 3.10 -0.41 -6.44
N HIS A 192 3.91 -1.33 -5.95
CA HIS A 192 3.39 -2.55 -5.33
C HIS A 192 4.20 -2.97 -4.11
N CYS A 193 3.58 -3.80 -3.28
CA CYS A 193 4.29 -4.59 -2.29
C CYS A 193 3.92 -6.07 -2.47
N THR A 194 3.85 -6.87 -1.40
CA THR A 194 3.44 -8.28 -1.51
C THR A 194 1.94 -8.41 -1.77
N ALA A 195 1.10 -7.93 -0.84
CA ALA A 195 -0.36 -7.98 -0.99
C ALA A 195 -0.95 -6.74 -1.70
N GLY A 196 -0.18 -5.66 -1.82
CA GLY A 196 -0.69 -4.37 -2.25
C GLY A 196 -1.60 -3.67 -1.22
N LYS A 197 -1.49 -4.07 0.05
CA LYS A 197 -2.32 -3.59 1.17
C LYS A 197 -1.63 -2.47 1.95
N ASP A 198 -0.59 -2.79 2.72
CA ASP A 198 -0.09 -1.88 3.77
C ASP A 198 0.88 -0.82 3.23
N ARG A 199 2.09 -1.19 2.79
CA ARG A 199 3.07 -0.24 2.20
C ARG A 199 2.47 0.53 1.02
N THR A 200 1.85 -0.22 0.11
CA THR A 200 1.11 0.33 -1.03
C THR A 200 -0.02 1.24 -0.56
N GLY A 201 -0.80 0.86 0.46
CA GLY A 201 -1.93 1.65 0.95
C GLY A 201 -1.51 2.94 1.63
N VAL A 202 -0.44 2.92 2.42
CA VAL A 202 0.14 4.13 3.00
C VAL A 202 0.55 5.10 1.90
N LEU A 203 1.31 4.65 0.90
CA LEU A 203 1.71 5.52 -0.22
C LEU A 203 0.50 6.05 -1.03
N SER A 204 -0.50 5.22 -1.30
CA SER A 204 -1.75 5.67 -1.92
C SER A 204 -2.47 6.74 -1.10
N ALA A 205 -2.51 6.58 0.22
CA ALA A 205 -3.12 7.56 1.13
C ALA A 205 -2.41 8.92 1.05
N LEU A 206 -1.07 8.92 1.05
CA LEU A 206 -0.28 10.14 0.93
C LEU A 206 -0.56 10.86 -0.39
N ILE A 207 -0.62 10.13 -1.51
CA ILE A 207 -0.91 10.72 -2.83
C ILE A 207 -2.34 11.27 -2.90
N LEU A 208 -3.33 10.50 -2.45
CA LEU A 208 -4.73 10.95 -2.46
C LEU A 208 -4.95 12.15 -1.54
N ALA A 209 -4.34 12.16 -0.35
CA ALA A 209 -4.37 13.29 0.58
C ALA A 209 -3.67 14.52 0.00
N LEU A 210 -2.52 14.36 -0.68
CA LEU A 210 -1.83 15.47 -1.34
C LEU A 210 -2.68 16.13 -2.43
N MET A 211 -3.50 15.32 -3.10
CA MET A 211 -4.47 15.74 -4.10
C MET A 211 -5.81 16.17 -3.49
N ASP A 212 -5.93 16.35 -2.17
CA ASP A 212 -7.16 16.82 -1.53
C ASP A 212 -8.39 15.91 -1.76
N ALA A 213 -8.16 14.60 -1.90
CA ALA A 213 -9.26 13.63 -1.92
C ALA A 213 -9.98 13.64 -0.58
N SER A 214 -11.30 13.41 -0.56
CA SER A 214 -12.05 13.31 0.70
C SER A 214 -11.59 12.11 1.53
N ARG A 215 -11.80 12.18 2.85
CA ARG A 215 -11.47 11.08 3.76
C ARG A 215 -12.20 9.79 3.39
N GLU A 216 -13.45 9.92 2.93
CA GLU A 216 -14.26 8.81 2.43
C GLU A 216 -13.61 8.17 1.20
N ALA A 217 -13.16 8.97 0.22
CA ALA A 217 -12.50 8.45 -0.97
C ALA A 217 -11.19 7.71 -0.64
N ILE A 218 -10.40 8.22 0.31
CA ILE A 218 -9.16 7.55 0.78
C ILE A 218 -9.50 6.23 1.48
N ALA A 219 -10.50 6.24 2.36
CA ALA A 219 -10.96 5.05 3.08
C ALA A 219 -11.53 3.99 2.13
N GLU A 220 -12.30 4.40 1.13
CA GLU A 220 -12.88 3.53 0.09
C GLU A 220 -11.80 2.93 -0.81
N ASP A 221 -10.82 3.71 -1.31
CA ASP A 221 -9.72 3.15 -2.10
C ASP A 221 -8.97 2.05 -1.33
N TYR A 222 -8.71 2.28 -0.04
CA TYR A 222 -8.07 1.25 0.77
C TYR A 222 -8.96 0.02 0.96
N ALA A 223 -10.25 0.21 1.22
CA ALA A 223 -11.22 -0.87 1.38
C ALA A 223 -11.36 -1.75 0.13
N LEU A 224 -11.20 -1.20 -1.08
CA LEU A 224 -11.17 -1.97 -2.33
C LEU A 224 -10.09 -3.08 -2.32
N THR A 225 -9.06 -2.96 -1.49
CA THR A 225 -8.08 -4.04 -1.28
C THR A 225 -8.73 -5.36 -0.86
N ARG A 226 -9.86 -5.32 -0.13
CA ARG A 226 -10.61 -6.54 0.23
C ARG A 226 -11.06 -7.29 -1.02
N ILE A 227 -11.52 -6.58 -2.03
CA ILE A 227 -11.99 -7.17 -3.30
C ILE A 227 -10.79 -7.60 -4.14
N GLY A 228 -9.82 -6.71 -4.34
CA GLY A 228 -8.64 -6.96 -5.17
C GLY A 228 -7.72 -8.08 -4.66
N ALA A 229 -7.71 -8.34 -3.36
CA ALA A 229 -6.93 -9.42 -2.75
C ALA A 229 -7.69 -10.74 -2.63
N GLU A 230 -9.01 -10.78 -2.88
CA GLU A 230 -9.81 -12.01 -2.70
C GLU A 230 -9.25 -13.22 -3.46
N PRO A 231 -8.82 -13.11 -4.73
CA PRO A 231 -8.27 -14.26 -5.46
C PRO A 231 -7.03 -14.89 -4.79
N PHE A 232 -6.37 -14.15 -3.88
CA PHE A 232 -5.18 -14.59 -3.16
C PHE A 232 -5.39 -14.64 -1.65
N ARG A 233 -6.61 -14.43 -1.14
CA ARG A 233 -6.87 -14.27 0.30
C ARG A 233 -6.32 -15.44 1.12
N LEU A 234 -6.65 -16.68 0.74
CA LEU A 234 -6.17 -17.87 1.44
C LEU A 234 -4.65 -18.06 1.30
N HIS A 235 -4.09 -17.75 0.13
CA HIS A 235 -2.65 -17.81 -0.08
C HIS A 235 -1.89 -16.83 0.83
N LEU A 236 -2.36 -15.58 0.91
CA LEU A 236 -1.77 -14.55 1.78
C LEU A 236 -1.88 -14.93 3.26
N MET A 237 -3.00 -15.53 3.69
CA MET A 237 -3.13 -16.08 5.04
C MET A 237 -2.13 -17.21 5.29
N GLY A 238 -1.93 -18.11 4.32
CA GLY A 238 -0.93 -19.17 4.39
C GLY A 238 0.51 -18.64 4.50
N VAL A 239 0.83 -17.55 3.78
CA VAL A 239 2.14 -16.88 3.90
C VAL A 239 2.35 -16.32 5.31
N LEU A 240 1.32 -15.72 5.92
CA LEU A 240 1.41 -15.23 7.30
C LEU A 240 1.62 -16.37 8.30
N LEU A 241 0.90 -17.49 8.16
CA LEU A 241 1.13 -18.70 8.96
C LEU A 241 2.57 -19.18 8.86
N GLN A 242 3.10 -19.28 7.63
CA GLN A 242 4.48 -19.68 7.39
C GLN A 242 5.49 -18.73 8.06
N GLN A 243 5.28 -17.41 7.97
CA GLN A 243 6.14 -16.41 8.61
C GLN A 243 6.13 -16.50 10.14
N MET A 244 5.00 -16.92 10.70
CA MET A 244 4.84 -17.13 12.14
C MET A 244 5.39 -18.48 12.61
N GLY A 245 5.89 -19.33 11.70
CA GLY A 245 6.34 -20.69 12.00
C GLY A 245 5.20 -21.66 12.33
N LYS A 246 4.00 -21.38 11.84
CA LYS A 246 2.78 -22.18 12.05
C LYS A 246 2.50 -23.12 10.87
N ASP A 247 1.70 -24.16 11.12
CA ASP A 247 1.30 -25.10 10.08
C ASP A 247 0.29 -24.45 9.13
N SER A 248 0.28 -24.88 7.86
CA SER A 248 -0.71 -24.42 6.87
C SER A 248 -2.17 -24.72 7.23
N ASN A 249 -2.42 -25.70 8.11
CA ASN A 249 -3.75 -26.07 8.59
C ASN A 249 -4.22 -25.26 9.82
N ASP A 250 -3.35 -24.44 10.41
CA ASP A 250 -3.72 -23.63 11.56
C ASP A 250 -4.71 -22.53 11.16
N ASP A 251 -5.71 -22.27 12.00
CA ASP A 251 -6.61 -21.13 11.81
C ASP A 251 -5.90 -19.84 12.26
N LEU A 252 -5.31 -19.14 11.28
CA LEU A 252 -4.61 -17.87 11.49
C LEU A 252 -5.42 -16.88 12.33
N LEU A 253 -6.74 -16.81 12.12
CA LEU A 253 -7.60 -15.80 12.70
C LEU A 253 -8.04 -16.15 14.13
N LYS A 254 -7.60 -17.29 14.68
CA LYS A 254 -7.73 -17.60 16.12
C LYS A 254 -6.58 -17.05 16.94
N GLU A 255 -5.45 -16.70 16.33
CA GLU A 255 -4.36 -16.04 17.03
C GLU A 255 -4.80 -14.63 17.45
N PRO A 256 -4.62 -14.23 18.73
CA PRO A 256 -5.02 -12.90 19.20
C PRO A 256 -4.45 -11.77 18.35
N GLY A 257 -5.34 -10.89 17.86
CA GLY A 257 -5.00 -9.73 17.03
C GLY A 257 -4.84 -10.03 15.53
N MET A 258 -4.74 -11.30 15.11
CA MET A 258 -4.63 -11.63 13.68
C MET A 258 -5.88 -11.29 12.87
N GLU A 259 -7.06 -11.32 13.48
CA GLU A 259 -8.29 -10.89 12.82
C GLU A 259 -8.27 -9.40 12.48
N ALA A 260 -7.84 -8.56 13.42
CA ALA A 260 -7.71 -7.11 13.20
C ALA A 260 -6.59 -6.78 12.20
N LEU A 261 -5.43 -7.45 12.29
CA LEU A 261 -4.32 -7.31 11.34
C LEU A 261 -4.71 -7.78 9.92
N SER A 262 -5.52 -8.83 9.80
CA SER A 262 -5.96 -9.34 8.50
C SER A 262 -7.11 -8.51 7.91
N ALA A 263 -7.89 -7.83 8.76
CA ALA A 263 -8.99 -6.98 8.32
C ALA A 263 -8.52 -5.82 7.44
N ILE A 264 -9.37 -5.39 6.51
CA ILE A 264 -9.12 -4.28 5.59
C ILE A 264 -10.22 -3.26 5.85
N LYS A 265 -9.92 -2.28 6.72
CA LYS A 265 -10.85 -1.24 7.13
C LYS A 265 -10.30 0.12 6.72
N GLY A 266 -11.11 0.94 6.05
CA GLY A 266 -10.72 2.30 5.66
C GLY A 266 -10.28 3.16 6.84
N SER A 267 -10.87 2.92 8.03
CA SER A 267 -10.48 3.57 9.29
C SER A 267 -8.99 3.45 9.62
N ASN A 268 -8.32 2.39 9.18
CA ASN A 268 -6.89 2.20 9.45
C ASN A 268 -6.04 3.35 8.86
N LEU A 269 -6.38 3.81 7.65
CA LEU A 269 -5.69 4.95 7.05
C LEU A 269 -6.18 6.28 7.63
N LEU A 270 -7.44 6.39 8.02
CA LEU A 270 -7.94 7.60 8.67
C LEU A 270 -7.24 7.86 10.00
N TRP A 271 -7.02 6.82 10.80
CA TRP A 271 -6.22 6.92 12.02
C TRP A 271 -4.79 7.37 11.74
N LEU A 272 -4.19 6.87 10.65
CA LEU A 272 -2.86 7.30 10.23
C LEU A 272 -2.86 8.80 9.91
N LEU A 273 -3.80 9.28 9.10
CA LEU A 273 -3.87 10.70 8.72
C LEU A 273 -4.01 11.60 9.95
N ASP A 274 -4.88 11.23 10.90
CA ASP A 274 -5.04 11.99 12.15
C ASP A 274 -3.74 12.01 12.97
N TRP A 275 -3.06 10.87 13.07
CA TRP A 275 -1.77 10.78 13.75
C TRP A 275 -0.66 11.56 13.01
N MET A 276 -0.70 11.62 11.68
CA MET A 276 0.24 12.42 10.90
C MET A 276 0.04 13.91 11.15
N ASP A 277 -1.21 14.36 11.27
CA ASP A 277 -1.52 15.75 11.60
C ASP A 277 -0.95 16.11 12.98
N GLU A 278 -1.13 15.26 13.99
CA GLU A 278 -0.53 15.45 15.32
C GLU A 278 1.01 15.51 15.26
N LYS A 279 1.64 14.71 14.41
CA LYS A 279 3.11 14.57 14.35
C LYS A 279 3.79 15.65 13.52
N TRP A 280 3.22 16.01 12.36
CA TRP A 280 3.92 16.79 11.34
C TRP A 280 3.23 18.11 10.96
N ALA A 281 1.96 18.34 11.36
CA ALA A 281 1.24 19.56 11.00
C ALA A 281 1.82 20.87 11.59
N PRO A 282 2.33 20.96 12.84
CA PRO A 282 2.61 22.28 13.40
C PRO A 282 3.87 22.91 12.79
N GLU A 283 3.70 24.07 12.15
CA GLU A 283 4.73 25.13 12.05
C GLU A 283 4.25 26.35 12.87
N GLU A 284 5.16 26.95 13.64
CA GLU A 284 4.84 28.17 14.40
C GLU A 284 4.51 29.33 13.43
N GLY A 285 3.29 29.87 13.52
CA GLY A 285 2.87 31.04 12.75
C GLY A 285 2.01 30.76 11.52
N ASP A 286 1.68 29.49 11.24
CA ASP A 286 0.72 29.16 10.19
C ASP A 286 -0.68 29.69 10.53
N ASP A 287 -1.34 30.33 9.55
CA ASP A 287 -2.74 30.71 9.65
C ASP A 287 -3.60 29.44 9.57
N PRO A 288 -4.37 29.09 10.63
CA PRO A 288 -5.20 27.89 10.62
C PRO A 288 -6.21 27.81 9.47
N ILE A 289 -6.55 28.97 8.86
CA ILE A 289 -7.48 29.05 7.72
C ILE A 289 -6.80 28.67 6.40
N LEU A 290 -5.47 28.80 6.31
CA LEU A 290 -4.69 28.52 5.10
C LEU A 290 -4.03 27.14 5.10
N LEU A 291 -4.23 26.34 6.15
CA LEU A 291 -3.70 24.98 6.20
C LEU A 291 -4.35 24.11 5.12
N PRO A 292 -3.57 23.25 4.45
CA PRO A 292 -4.13 22.26 3.53
C PRO A 292 -5.03 21.30 4.31
N SER A 293 -5.92 20.57 3.62
CA SER A 293 -6.83 19.60 4.26
C SER A 293 -6.12 18.46 5.00
N TYR A 294 -4.84 18.21 4.67
CA TYR A 294 -4.00 17.18 5.28
C TYR A 294 -2.61 17.73 5.64
N PRO A 295 -2.51 18.59 6.66
CA PRO A 295 -1.27 19.31 6.99
C PRO A 295 -0.16 18.37 7.46
N GLY A 296 -0.49 17.25 8.10
CA GLY A 296 0.49 16.23 8.47
C GLY A 296 1.13 15.51 7.29
N VAL A 297 0.36 15.29 6.21
CA VAL A 297 0.88 14.69 4.97
C VAL A 297 1.84 15.64 4.27
N GLU A 298 1.46 16.90 4.12
CA GLU A 298 2.35 17.91 3.52
C GLU A 298 3.59 18.14 4.40
N GLY A 299 3.42 18.20 5.72
CA GLY A 299 4.52 18.28 6.69
C GLY A 299 5.49 17.10 6.58
N TYR A 300 4.99 15.87 6.40
CA TYR A 300 5.83 14.69 6.15
C TYR A 300 6.63 14.81 4.84
N LEU A 301 5.99 15.24 3.75
CA LEU A 301 6.68 15.46 2.46
C LEU A 301 7.80 16.51 2.59
N ARG A 302 7.58 17.58 3.35
CA ARG A 302 8.58 18.64 3.58
C ARG A 302 9.70 18.17 4.51
N LYS A 303 9.34 17.70 5.70
CA LYS A 303 10.28 17.45 6.81
C LYS A 303 11.04 16.13 6.64
N GLU A 304 10.40 15.09 6.13
CA GLU A 304 10.97 13.73 6.05
C GLU A 304 11.41 13.35 4.62
N LEU A 305 10.70 13.82 3.59
CA LEU A 305 11.04 13.51 2.20
C LEU A 305 11.85 14.62 1.51
N GLY A 306 11.90 15.82 2.09
CA GLY A 306 12.73 16.93 1.62
C GLY A 306 12.19 17.68 0.42
N PHE A 307 10.86 17.69 0.21
CA PHE A 307 10.22 18.50 -0.83
C PHE A 307 9.89 19.89 -0.29
N ASP A 308 10.31 20.95 -0.98
CA ASP A 308 9.78 22.29 -0.72
C ASP A 308 8.37 22.48 -1.31
N THR A 309 7.75 23.62 -0.99
CA THR A 309 6.41 23.99 -1.48
C THR A 309 6.32 24.01 -3.01
N GLU A 310 7.36 24.51 -3.70
CA GLU A 310 7.37 24.59 -5.16
C GLU A 310 7.30 23.20 -5.79
N ASN A 311 8.08 22.25 -5.27
CA ASN A 311 8.07 20.88 -5.74
C ASN A 311 6.74 20.18 -5.46
N ILE A 312 6.10 20.46 -4.32
CA ILE A 312 4.78 19.93 -3.98
C ILE A 312 3.71 20.45 -4.94
N GLU A 313 3.69 21.76 -5.24
CA GLU A 313 2.78 22.34 -6.22
C GLU A 313 3.01 21.77 -7.63
N LYS A 314 4.28 21.54 -8.01
CA LYS A 314 4.61 20.88 -9.28
C LYS A 314 4.05 19.46 -9.35
N ILE A 315 4.13 18.69 -8.25
CA ILE A 315 3.51 17.35 -8.17
C ILE A 315 2.00 17.44 -8.37
N ARG A 316 1.32 18.34 -7.64
CA ARG A 316 -0.14 18.56 -7.78
C ARG A 316 -0.53 18.90 -9.21
N ALA A 317 0.21 19.81 -9.85
CA ALA A 317 -0.03 20.22 -11.23
C ALA A 317 0.13 19.06 -12.23
N GLN A 318 1.18 18.24 -12.09
CA GLN A 318 1.40 17.07 -12.95
C GLN A 318 0.29 16.03 -12.79
N LEU A 319 -0.12 15.75 -11.55
CA LEU A 319 -1.16 14.79 -11.26
C LEU A 319 -2.54 15.24 -11.73
N SER A 320 -2.82 16.55 -11.66
CA SER A 320 -4.10 17.14 -12.10
C SER A 320 -4.25 17.20 -13.62
N ALA A 321 -3.12 17.20 -14.36
CA ALA A 321 -3.14 17.32 -15.81
C ALA A 321 -3.84 16.11 -16.46
N ALA A 322 -4.70 16.37 -17.45
CA ALA A 322 -5.34 15.33 -18.25
C ALA A 322 -4.28 14.42 -18.89
N ALA A 323 -4.52 13.11 -18.90
CA ALA A 323 -3.67 12.15 -19.61
C ALA A 323 -3.59 12.54 -21.09
N ASN A 324 -2.38 12.88 -21.55
CA ASN A 324 -2.08 13.09 -22.97
C ASN A 324 -2.12 11.77 -23.72
#